data_AF-A0A6I6A853-F1
#
_entry.id   AF-A0A6I6A853-F1
#
_cell.length_a   1.000
_cell.length_b   1.000
_cell.length_c   1.000
_cell.angle_alpha   90.00
_cell.angle_beta   90.00
_cell.angle_gamma   90.00
#
_symmetry.space_group_name_H-M   'P 1'
#
loop_
_entity.id
_entity.type
_entity.pdbx_description
1 polymer ?
#
loop_
_entity_poly.entity_id
_entity_poly.type
_entity_poly.pdbx_seq_one_letter_code
_entity_poly.pdbx_strand_id
1 'polypeptide(L)'
;MNSQHDTEDEQAWVISHQPDLSDIGFELVTPDRNTGLLKQLAHELSPGHPIYGINANVLGAFSGTDDILLKLDTEVEGARYALVHLTWGGTQTPPWPSTQLIADLDEWLASVMPSPERMAEINKFNEARRRREQRRHQLSQLGFYLFMVLVIVTLFLAFMTQVKPEWFGL
;
A
#
# COMPACT_ATOMS: atom_id res chain seq x y z
N MET A 1 36.19 -4.10 -2.69
CA MET A 1 36.30 -3.72 -4.11
C MET A 1 34.87 -3.55 -4.61
N ASN A 2 34.51 -2.33 -5.01
CA ASN A 2 33.32 -1.91 -5.78
C ASN A 2 31.87 -2.02 -5.26
N SER A 3 31.60 -1.94 -3.95
CA SER A 3 30.22 -1.93 -3.42
C SER A 3 29.38 -0.69 -3.80
N GLN A 4 30.00 0.40 -4.27
CA GLN A 4 29.26 1.62 -4.66
C GLN A 4 28.66 1.54 -6.07
N HIS A 5 29.32 0.84 -7.00
CA HIS A 5 28.82 0.73 -8.38
C HIS A 5 27.63 -0.22 -8.46
N ASP A 6 27.72 -1.35 -7.73
CA ASP A 6 26.63 -2.29 -7.49
C ASP A 6 25.59 -1.73 -6.50
N THR A 7 25.32 -0.44 -6.43
CA THR A 7 24.13 0.07 -5.71
C THR A 7 23.45 1.14 -6.54
N GLU A 8 24.23 1.88 -7.32
CA GLU A 8 23.74 2.77 -8.36
C GLU A 8 22.97 1.99 -9.45
N ASP A 9 23.45 0.81 -9.86
CA ASP A 9 22.82 0.01 -10.92
C ASP A 9 21.44 -0.53 -10.52
N GLU A 10 21.26 -1.01 -9.27
CA GLU A 10 19.97 -1.53 -8.83
C GLU A 10 19.01 -0.42 -8.42
N GLN A 11 19.50 0.70 -7.89
CA GLN A 11 18.67 1.89 -7.73
C GLN A 11 18.18 2.39 -9.10
N ALA A 12 19.04 2.37 -10.12
CA ALA A 12 18.65 2.69 -11.48
C ALA A 12 17.57 1.73 -12.00
N TRP A 13 17.69 0.42 -11.73
CA TRP A 13 16.66 -0.57 -12.09
C TRP A 13 15.31 -0.28 -11.41
N VAL A 14 15.30 0.00 -10.10
CA VAL A 14 14.07 0.33 -9.37
C VAL A 14 13.45 1.61 -9.92
N ILE A 15 14.27 2.63 -10.21
CA ILE A 15 13.80 3.90 -10.77
C ILE A 15 13.23 3.69 -12.18
N SER A 16 13.86 2.88 -13.04
CA SER A 16 13.37 2.66 -14.41
C SER A 16 12.07 1.86 -14.44
N HIS A 17 11.85 0.97 -13.47
CA HIS A 17 10.64 0.13 -13.36
C HIS A 17 9.61 0.68 -12.36
N GLN A 18 9.80 1.89 -11.85
CA GLN A 18 8.92 2.49 -10.84
C GLN A 18 7.43 2.51 -11.23
N PRO A 19 7.03 2.76 -12.50
CA PRO A 19 5.61 2.69 -12.90
C PRO A 19 5.02 1.29 -12.68
N ASP A 20 5.68 0.26 -13.19
CA ASP A 20 5.22 -1.14 -13.10
C ASP A 20 5.22 -1.63 -11.64
N LEU A 21 6.28 -1.29 -10.90
CA LEU A 21 6.40 -1.58 -9.47
C LEU A 21 5.28 -0.89 -8.67
N SER A 22 4.95 0.36 -8.99
CA SER A 22 3.87 1.08 -8.30
C SER A 22 2.50 0.48 -8.55
N ASP A 23 2.25 -0.09 -9.74
CA ASP A 23 0.99 -0.75 -10.08
C ASP A 23 0.75 -2.00 -9.23
N ILE A 24 1.81 -2.67 -8.77
CA ILE A 24 1.75 -3.80 -7.84
C ILE A 24 1.90 -3.37 -6.36
N GLY A 25 1.89 -2.07 -6.07
CA GLY A 25 1.90 -1.53 -4.72
C GLY A 25 3.29 -1.39 -4.09
N PHE A 26 4.36 -1.51 -4.87
CA PHE A 26 5.73 -1.32 -4.40
C PHE A 26 6.06 0.18 -4.23
N GLU A 27 6.67 0.50 -3.10
CA GLU A 27 7.06 1.85 -2.72
C GLU A 27 8.54 1.93 -2.37
N LEU A 28 9.19 2.99 -2.84
CA LEU A 28 10.51 3.37 -2.35
C LEU A 28 10.44 3.70 -0.87
N VAL A 29 11.39 3.17 -0.10
CA VAL A 29 11.47 3.41 1.34
C VAL A 29 12.39 4.59 1.64
N THR A 30 12.00 5.43 2.60
CA THR A 30 12.88 6.47 3.12
C THR A 30 14.04 5.85 3.90
N PRO A 31 15.19 6.53 4.06
CA PRO A 31 16.33 6.00 4.82
C PRO A 31 15.99 5.56 6.25
N ASP A 32 15.14 6.33 6.95
CA ASP A 32 14.70 6.00 8.30
C ASP A 32 13.83 4.73 8.32
N ARG A 33 12.92 4.60 7.34
CA ARG A 33 12.07 3.40 7.19
C ARG A 33 12.93 2.17 6.85
N ASN A 34 13.90 2.31 5.95
CA ASN A 34 14.86 1.26 5.60
C ASN A 34 15.58 0.73 6.86
N THR A 35 16.13 1.64 7.67
CA THR A 35 16.82 1.28 8.93
C THR A 35 15.89 0.52 9.90
N GLY A 36 14.64 0.96 10.02
CA GLY A 36 13.63 0.29 10.85
C GLY A 36 13.29 -1.12 10.36
N LEU A 37 13.11 -1.29 9.05
CA LEU A 37 12.81 -2.58 8.43
C LEU A 37 13.95 -3.58 8.57
N LEU A 38 15.20 -3.16 8.34
CA LEU A 38 16.38 -4.01 8.53
C LEU A 38 16.55 -4.43 10.00
N LYS A 39 16.28 -3.52 10.94
CA LYS A 39 16.30 -3.84 12.37
C LYS A 39 15.22 -4.86 12.73
N GLN A 40 14.02 -4.71 12.19
CA GLN A 40 12.93 -5.67 12.39
C GLN A 40 13.28 -7.04 11.80
N LEU A 41 13.77 -7.08 10.56
CA LEU A 41 14.24 -8.30 9.91
C LEU A 41 15.31 -9.02 10.76
N ALA A 42 16.32 -8.29 11.25
CA ALA A 42 17.36 -8.86 12.10
C ALA A 42 16.82 -9.38 13.44
N HIS A 43 15.74 -8.80 13.96
CA HIS A 43 15.09 -9.27 15.18
C HIS A 43 14.32 -10.58 14.97
N GLU A 44 13.72 -10.74 13.80
CA GLU A 44 12.92 -11.91 13.41
C GLU A 44 13.77 -13.10 12.96
N LEU A 45 14.87 -12.85 12.26
CA LEU A 45 15.73 -13.91 11.71
C LEU A 45 16.41 -14.74 12.81
N SER A 46 16.49 -16.05 12.61
CA SER A 46 17.18 -16.99 13.50
C SER A 46 18.04 -18.01 12.74
N PRO A 47 19.02 -18.66 13.41
CA PRO A 47 19.89 -19.63 12.77
C PRO A 47 19.12 -20.72 12.04
N GLY A 48 19.53 -21.02 10.80
CA GLY A 48 18.87 -21.98 9.91
C GLY A 48 17.94 -21.34 8.88
N HIS A 49 17.65 -20.05 8.99
CA HIS A 49 16.95 -19.31 7.94
C HIS A 49 17.89 -18.99 6.75
N PRO A 50 17.43 -19.08 5.47
CA PRO A 50 18.29 -18.94 4.28
C PRO A 50 19.15 -17.66 4.23
N ILE A 51 18.61 -16.55 4.71
CA ILE A 51 19.30 -15.25 4.74
C ILE A 51 19.80 -14.85 6.14
N TYR A 52 19.85 -15.78 7.10
CA TYR A 52 20.35 -15.48 8.44
C TYR A 52 21.83 -15.06 8.41
N GLY A 53 22.14 -13.91 9.01
CA GLY A 53 23.51 -13.39 9.09
C GLY A 53 24.04 -12.77 7.79
N ILE A 54 23.19 -12.63 6.77
CA ILE A 54 23.55 -12.00 5.50
C ILE A 54 23.20 -10.52 5.56
N ASN A 55 24.16 -9.68 5.22
CA ASN A 55 23.91 -8.25 5.08
C ASN A 55 23.07 -7.99 3.83
N ALA A 56 22.15 -7.05 3.93
CA ALA A 56 21.24 -6.71 2.85
C ALA A 56 20.87 -5.23 2.91
N ASN A 57 20.41 -4.71 1.77
CA ASN A 57 19.82 -3.39 1.65
C ASN A 57 18.38 -3.49 1.17
N VAL A 58 17.47 -2.69 1.73
CA VAL A 58 16.08 -2.62 1.28
C VAL A 58 16.00 -1.79 0.01
N LEU A 59 15.53 -2.40 -1.08
CA LEU A 59 15.24 -1.72 -2.34
C LEU A 59 13.88 -1.03 -2.30
N GLY A 60 12.92 -1.60 -1.57
CA GLY A 60 11.62 -1.01 -1.30
C GLY A 60 10.69 -1.95 -0.55
N ALA A 61 9.46 -1.52 -0.34
CA ALA A 61 8.46 -2.25 0.43
C ALA A 61 7.09 -2.20 -0.25
N PHE A 62 6.30 -3.25 -0.08
CA PHE A 62 4.94 -3.32 -0.61
C PHE A 62 3.93 -2.73 0.36
N SER A 63 3.04 -1.92 -0.18
CA SER A 63 1.92 -1.35 0.55
C SER A 63 0.86 -2.43 0.82
N GLY A 64 0.60 -2.70 2.11
CA GLY A 64 -0.51 -3.55 2.54
C GLY A 64 -0.23 -5.05 2.66
N THR A 65 0.98 -5.52 2.35
CA THR A 65 1.35 -6.94 2.50
C THR A 65 2.58 -7.19 3.38
N ASP A 66 3.14 -6.16 4.02
CA ASP A 66 4.32 -6.29 4.90
C ASP A 66 5.57 -6.91 4.23
N ASP A 67 5.57 -6.99 2.89
CA ASP A 67 6.67 -7.53 2.11
C ASP A 67 7.74 -6.45 1.85
N ILE A 68 9.00 -6.85 1.93
CA ILE A 68 10.15 -6.02 1.58
C ILE A 68 11.01 -6.71 0.53
N LEU A 69 11.49 -5.95 -0.45
CA LEU A 69 12.45 -6.44 -1.44
C LEU A 69 13.86 -6.05 -1.00
N LEU A 70 14.72 -7.05 -0.87
CA LEU A 70 16.09 -6.91 -0.43
C LEU A 70 17.05 -7.19 -1.57
N LYS A 71 18.13 -6.43 -1.60
CA LYS A 71 19.38 -6.82 -2.24
C LYS A 71 20.29 -7.45 -1.21
N LEU A 72 20.78 -8.66 -1.48
CA LEU A 72 21.72 -9.37 -0.62
C LEU A 72 23.15 -8.99 -1.00
N ASP A 73 24.03 -8.78 -0.01
CA ASP A 73 25.45 -8.49 -0.24
C ASP A 73 26.21 -9.70 -0.79
N THR A 74 25.67 -10.91 -0.58
CA THR A 74 26.23 -12.17 -1.06
C THR A 74 25.14 -13.00 -1.72
N GLU A 75 25.54 -13.77 -2.73
CA GLU A 75 24.64 -14.71 -3.41
C GLU A 75 24.29 -15.90 -2.51
N VAL A 76 23.01 -16.26 -2.48
CA VAL A 76 22.45 -17.37 -1.69
C VAL A 76 21.69 -18.27 -2.64
N GLU A 77 22.15 -19.52 -2.80
CA GLU A 77 21.48 -20.49 -3.68
C GLU A 77 21.23 -19.97 -5.12
N GLY A 78 22.16 -19.15 -5.65
CA GLY A 78 22.02 -18.54 -6.97
C GLY A 78 21.19 -17.26 -7.01
N ALA A 79 20.67 -16.80 -5.88
CA ALA A 79 19.87 -15.59 -5.75
C ALA A 79 20.65 -14.43 -5.14
N ARG A 80 20.44 -13.23 -5.68
CA ARG A 80 21.01 -11.96 -5.17
C ARG A 80 19.97 -11.06 -4.52
N TYR A 81 18.70 -11.44 -4.63
CA TYR A 81 17.59 -10.69 -4.09
C TYR A 81 16.70 -11.60 -3.25
N ALA A 82 15.97 -11.01 -2.33
CA ALA A 82 15.00 -11.73 -1.52
C ALA A 82 13.75 -10.88 -1.30
N LEU A 83 12.57 -11.45 -1.54
CA LEU A 83 11.31 -10.90 -1.10
C LEU A 83 10.97 -11.52 0.25
N VAL A 84 10.86 -10.69 1.29
CA VAL A 84 10.62 -11.15 2.67
C VAL A 84 9.32 -10.58 3.19
N HIS A 85 8.44 -11.47 3.67
CA HIS A 85 7.22 -11.12 4.37
C HIS A 85 7.51 -11.01 5.87
N LEU A 86 7.59 -9.78 6.39
CA LEU A 86 7.85 -9.56 7.81
C LEU A 86 6.67 -10.03 8.67
N THR A 87 6.98 -10.59 9.83
CA THR A 87 5.96 -11.06 10.79
C THR A 87 5.60 -10.02 11.84
N TRP A 88 6.42 -8.97 11.99
CA TRP A 88 6.35 -7.96 13.03
C TRP A 88 6.43 -8.53 14.46
N GLY A 89 6.96 -9.74 14.58
CA GLY A 89 7.14 -10.46 15.83
C GLY A 89 8.53 -10.29 16.44
N GLY A 90 8.79 -11.12 17.45
CA GLY A 90 10.15 -11.35 17.95
C GLY A 90 10.92 -12.34 17.07
N THR A 91 11.97 -12.93 17.62
CA THR A 91 12.73 -13.99 16.95
C THR A 91 11.82 -15.15 16.54
N GLN A 92 11.84 -15.46 15.24
CA GLN A 92 11.04 -16.51 14.63
C GLN A 92 11.82 -17.81 14.52
N THR A 93 11.13 -18.91 14.24
CA THR A 93 11.76 -20.20 13.90
C THR A 93 11.69 -20.41 12.39
N PRO A 94 12.76 -20.89 11.72
CA PRO A 94 12.71 -21.15 10.29
C PRO A 94 11.54 -22.09 9.95
N PRO A 95 10.81 -21.86 8.84
CA PRO A 95 11.18 -21.00 7.71
C PRO A 95 10.72 -19.54 7.83
N TRP A 96 10.27 -19.07 9.00
CA TRP A 96 9.80 -17.70 9.18
C TRP A 96 10.94 -16.73 9.52
N PRO A 97 10.89 -15.46 9.07
CA PRO A 97 9.88 -14.85 8.18
C PRO A 97 9.87 -15.45 6.76
N SER A 98 8.70 -15.52 6.11
CA SER A 98 8.60 -16.15 4.79
C SER A 98 9.47 -15.41 3.78
N THR A 99 10.33 -16.16 3.09
CA THR A 99 11.34 -15.59 2.20
C THR A 99 11.33 -16.31 0.85
N GLN A 100 11.20 -15.53 -0.21
CA GLN A 100 11.39 -15.97 -1.59
C GLN A 100 12.72 -15.44 -2.10
N LEU A 101 13.62 -16.36 -2.46
CA LEU A 101 14.88 -16.02 -3.12
C LEU A 101 14.63 -15.71 -4.60
N ILE A 102 15.25 -14.64 -5.10
CA ILE A 102 15.08 -14.12 -6.46
C ILE A 102 16.45 -13.98 -7.11
N ALA A 103 16.66 -14.70 -8.22
CA ALA A 103 17.88 -14.63 -9.02
C ALA A 103 17.87 -13.43 -9.98
N ASP A 104 16.74 -13.20 -10.64
CA ASP A 104 16.56 -12.19 -11.67
C ASP A 104 15.31 -11.35 -11.36
N LEU A 105 15.49 -10.03 -11.27
CA LEU A 105 14.41 -9.11 -10.94
C LEU A 105 13.43 -8.92 -12.10
N ASP A 106 13.87 -8.98 -13.36
CA ASP A 106 13.01 -8.84 -14.53
C ASP A 106 12.12 -10.08 -14.68
N GLU A 107 12.69 -11.28 -14.50
CA GLU A 107 11.92 -12.53 -14.49
C GLU A 107 10.89 -12.54 -13.34
N TRP A 108 11.32 -12.14 -12.14
CA TRP A 108 10.41 -12.03 -11.00
C TRP A 108 9.30 -11.01 -11.26
N LEU A 109 9.62 -9.82 -11.76
CA LEU A 109 8.63 -8.77 -12.06
C LEU A 109 7.60 -9.27 -13.08
N ALA A 110 8.06 -9.92 -14.16
CA ALA A 110 7.17 -10.53 -15.15
C ALA A 110 6.25 -11.60 -14.56
N SER A 111 6.71 -12.33 -13.52
CA SER A 111 5.92 -13.36 -12.84
C SER A 111 4.82 -12.80 -11.92
N VAL A 112 5.05 -11.63 -11.31
CA VAL A 112 4.09 -11.00 -10.38
C VAL A 112 3.14 -10.04 -11.08
N MET A 113 3.54 -9.50 -12.24
CA MET A 113 2.70 -8.64 -13.04
C MET A 113 1.44 -9.39 -13.49
N PRO A 114 0.24 -8.87 -13.16
CA PRO A 114 -1.01 -9.47 -13.63
C PRO A 114 -1.05 -9.45 -15.16
N SER A 115 -1.57 -10.52 -15.76
CA SER A 115 -1.85 -10.49 -17.20
C SER A 115 -2.82 -9.33 -17.52
N PRO A 116 -2.79 -8.77 -18.75
CA PRO A 116 -3.69 -7.69 -19.13
C PRO A 116 -5.17 -8.02 -18.91
N GLU A 117 -5.55 -9.29 -19.12
CA GLU A 117 -6.90 -9.79 -18.86
C GLU A 117 -7.24 -9.74 -17.37
N ARG A 118 -6.34 -10.25 -16.52
CA ARG A 118 -6.51 -10.22 -15.06
C ARG A 118 -6.56 -8.78 -14.54
N MET A 119 -5.74 -7.89 -15.10
CA MET A 119 -5.76 -6.47 -14.76
C MET A 119 -7.10 -5.82 -15.12
N ALA A 120 -7.66 -6.14 -16.29
CA ALA A 120 -8.98 -5.67 -16.71
C ALA A 120 -10.09 -6.17 -15.76
N GLU A 121 -10.01 -7.42 -15.30
CA GLU A 121 -10.94 -7.97 -14.32
C GLU A 121 -10.85 -7.26 -12.96
N ILE A 122 -9.65 -7.04 -12.45
CA ILE A 122 -9.39 -6.29 -11.21
C ILE A 122 -9.97 -4.87 -11.33
N ASN A 123 -9.68 -4.18 -12.44
CA ASN A 123 -10.19 -2.83 -12.70
C ASN A 123 -11.72 -2.79 -12.76
N LYS A 124 -12.35 -3.74 -13.44
CA LYS A 124 -13.80 -3.87 -13.51
C LYS A 124 -14.42 -4.10 -12.12
N PHE A 125 -13.82 -4.97 -11.30
CA PHE A 125 -14.25 -5.20 -9.93
C PHE A 125 -14.13 -3.94 -9.07
N ASN A 126 -12.98 -3.26 -9.14
CA ASN A 126 -12.71 -2.03 -8.41
C ASN A 126 -13.65 -0.89 -8.84
N GLU A 127 -13.94 -0.75 -10.13
CA GLU A 127 -14.96 0.19 -10.61
C GLU A 127 -16.35 -0.11 -10.08
N ALA A 128 -16.78 -1.38 -10.09
CA ALA A 128 -18.08 -1.76 -9.57
C ALA A 128 -18.20 -1.42 -8.07
N ARG A 129 -17.12 -1.61 -7.30
CA ARG A 129 -17.03 -1.20 -5.89
C ARG A 129 -17.12 0.32 -5.75
N ARG A 130 -16.31 1.09 -6.48
CA ARG A 130 -16.34 2.57 -6.47
C ARG A 130 -17.72 3.12 -6.79
N ARG A 131 -18.43 2.56 -7.77
CA ARG A 131 -19.81 2.94 -8.12
C ARG A 131 -20.80 2.65 -6.99
N ARG A 132 -20.61 1.58 -6.20
CA ARG A 132 -21.47 1.29 -5.02
C ARG A 132 -21.21 2.29 -3.90
N GLU A 133 -19.94 2.60 -3.63
CA GLU A 133 -19.55 3.56 -2.59
C GLU A 133 -20.02 4.99 -2.94
N GLN A 134 -19.83 5.44 -4.18
CA GLN A 134 -20.34 6.73 -4.65
C GLN A 134 -21.85 6.85 -4.50
N ARG A 135 -22.62 5.80 -4.86
CA ARG A 135 -24.08 5.79 -4.66
C ARG A 135 -24.47 5.90 -3.19
N ARG A 136 -23.77 5.22 -2.28
CA ARG A 136 -24.01 5.35 -0.83
C ARG A 136 -23.76 6.78 -0.35
N HIS A 137 -22.68 7.41 -0.81
CA HIS A 137 -22.35 8.78 -0.44
C HIS A 137 -23.39 9.78 -0.97
N GLN A 138 -23.83 9.62 -2.23
CA GLN A 138 -24.89 10.44 -2.82
C GLN A 138 -26.22 10.30 -2.08
N LEU A 139 -26.63 9.08 -1.71
CA LEU A 139 -27.86 8.86 -0.93
C LEU A 139 -27.79 9.49 0.46
N SER A 140 -26.63 9.41 1.13
CA SER A 140 -26.41 10.08 2.42
C SER A 140 -26.51 11.60 2.28
N GLN A 141 -25.93 12.18 1.24
CA GLN A 141 -25.94 13.62 1.00
C GLN A 141 -27.34 14.12 0.64
N LEU A 142 -28.10 13.37 -0.18
CA LEU A 142 -29.49 13.70 -0.50
C LEU A 142 -30.38 13.66 0.76
N GLY A 143 -30.23 12.63 1.59
CA GLY A 143 -30.94 12.54 2.87
C GLY A 143 -30.64 13.71 3.80
N PHE A 144 -29.37 14.12 3.88
CA PHE A 144 -28.95 15.30 4.63
C PHE A 144 -29.61 16.59 4.10
N TYR A 145 -29.65 16.79 2.78
CA TYR A 145 -30.32 17.97 2.20
C TYR A 145 -31.82 17.98 2.43
N LEU A 146 -32.50 16.84 2.28
CA LEU A 146 -33.93 16.74 2.58
C LEU A 146 -34.23 17.07 4.04
N PHE A 147 -33.40 16.57 4.96
CA PHE A 147 -33.49 16.92 6.38
C PHE A 147 -33.29 18.42 6.62
N MET A 148 -32.26 19.02 6.01
CA MET A 148 -32.02 20.47 6.10
C MET A 148 -33.19 21.30 5.58
N VAL A 149 -33.77 20.93 4.43
CA VAL A 149 -34.95 21.61 3.88
C VAL A 149 -36.14 21.51 4.82
N LEU A 150 -36.39 20.32 5.40
CA LEU A 150 -37.46 20.13 6.39
C LEU A 150 -37.26 21.04 7.62
N VAL A 151 -36.04 21.13 8.15
CA VAL A 151 -35.70 22.03 9.26
C VAL A 151 -35.97 23.49 8.88
N ILE A 152 -35.52 23.93 7.71
CA ILE A 152 -35.73 25.31 7.22
C ILE A 152 -37.23 25.62 7.11
N VAL A 153 -38.01 24.72 6.49
CA VAL A 153 -39.47 24.90 6.35
C VAL A 153 -40.15 24.94 7.72
N THR A 154 -39.73 24.09 8.65
CA THR A 154 -40.29 24.06 10.02
C THR A 154 -39.99 25.37 10.76
N LEU A 155 -38.76 25.86 10.68
CA LEU A 155 -38.36 27.15 11.28
C LEU A 155 -39.11 28.32 10.62
N PHE A 156 -39.30 28.29 9.31
CA PHE A 156 -40.05 29.31 8.58
C PHE A 156 -41.53 29.35 8.99
N LEU A 157 -42.18 28.18 9.07
CA LEU A 157 -43.56 28.09 9.53
C LEU A 157 -43.69 28.57 10.98
N ALA A 158 -42.78 28.14 11.87
CA ALA A 158 -42.75 28.60 13.25
C ALA A 158 -42.59 30.13 13.34
N PHE A 159 -41.70 30.71 12.53
CA PHE A 159 -41.53 32.16 12.42
C PHE A 159 -42.83 32.84 11.98
N MET A 160 -43.46 32.38 10.89
CA MET A 160 -44.73 32.92 10.38
C MET A 160 -45.86 32.87 11.42
N THR A 161 -45.91 31.85 12.28
CA THR A 161 -46.92 31.77 13.36
C THR A 161 -46.68 32.76 14.50
N GLN A 162 -45.45 33.27 14.66
CA GLN A 162 -45.12 34.30 15.65
C GLN A 162 -45.28 35.72 15.09
N VAL A 163 -45.39 35.89 13.77
CA VAL A 163 -45.67 37.19 13.16
C VAL A 163 -47.13 37.55 13.45
N LYS A 164 -47.33 38.56 14.29
CA LYS A 164 -48.66 39.06 14.64
C LYS A 164 -49.28 39.85 13.47
N PRO A 165 -50.58 39.67 13.18
CA PRO A 165 -51.25 40.34 12.06
C PRO A 165 -51.23 41.88 12.17
N GLU A 166 -51.16 42.45 13.38
CA GLU A 166 -50.98 43.89 13.59
C GLU A 166 -49.70 44.50 12.97
N TRP A 167 -48.72 43.70 12.56
CA TRP A 167 -47.51 44.19 11.86
C TRP A 167 -47.71 44.41 10.36
N PHE A 168 -48.80 43.90 9.78
CA PHE A 168 -49.09 44.04 8.35
C PHE A 168 -50.05 45.19 8.02
N GLY A 169 -50.41 46.04 9.01
CA GLY A 169 -51.11 47.30 8.76
C GLY A 169 -52.34 47.18 7.86
N LEU A 170 -53.33 46.38 8.28
CA LEU A 170 -54.70 46.43 7.77
C LEU A 170 -55.62 47.00 8.84
#